data_AF-Q8SVE7-F1
#
_entry.id   AF-Q8SVE7-F1
#
_cell.length_a   1.000
_cell.length_b   1.000
_cell.length_c   1.000
_cell.angle_alpha   90.00
_cell.angle_beta   90.00
_cell.angle_gamma   90.00
#
_symmetry.space_group_name_H-M   'P 1'
#
loop_
_entity.id
_entity.type
_entity.pdbx_description
1 polymer ?
#
loop_
_entity_poly.entity_id
_entity_poly.type
_entity_poly.pdbx_seq_one_letter_code
_entity_poly.pdbx_strand_id
1 'polypeptide(L)'
;MKLEVEDIDEVMEQITRLAPPIHKEDHRFLNQLRQTIEKNTVVRPSPNLQRLAEKSDQRDLKILSLALLRRDLPLKARLEFSEYVERVKEKIKGLRRSAPEQEGQRARESSVFQYGSMMEDVTKVEESIPGIREKLKKAQGLIEDAFTRSSGKHLGPLEYAENFFSLI
;
A
#
# COMPACT_ATOMS: atom_id res chain seq x y z
N MET A 1 45.37 27.38 59.78
CA MET A 1 44.78 26.38 58.87
C MET A 1 43.36 26.83 58.56
N LYS A 2 42.99 26.94 57.28
CA LYS A 2 41.61 27.27 56.87
C LYS A 2 40.89 25.96 56.52
N LEU A 3 39.62 25.85 56.89
CA LEU A 3 38.80 24.68 56.58
C LEU A 3 38.32 24.77 55.12
N GLU A 4 38.36 23.66 54.40
CA GLU A 4 37.81 23.56 53.04
C GLU A 4 36.34 23.12 53.16
N VAL A 5 35.43 23.91 52.62
CA VAL A 5 33.98 23.63 52.65
C VAL A 5 33.47 23.63 51.22
N GLU A 6 32.70 22.60 50.86
CA GLU A 6 32.17 22.39 49.50
C GLU A 6 31.07 23.37 49.15
N ASP A 7 30.18 23.67 50.11
CA ASP A 7 29.13 24.67 49.94
C ASP A 7 28.70 25.27 51.29
N ILE A 8 28.92 26.56 51.49
CA ILE A 8 28.53 27.27 52.72
C ILE A 8 27.00 27.40 52.78
N ASP A 9 26.33 27.55 51.64
CA ASP A 9 24.88 27.73 51.60
C ASP A 9 24.17 26.43 52.00
N GLU A 10 24.69 25.26 51.62
CA GLU A 10 24.14 23.97 52.02
C GLU A 10 24.31 23.71 53.53
N VAL A 11 25.45 24.08 54.12
CA VAL A 11 25.68 24.00 55.57
C VAL A 11 24.73 24.94 56.32
N MET A 12 24.58 26.17 55.85
CA MET A 12 23.65 27.13 56.46
C MET A 12 22.19 26.68 56.32
N GLU A 13 21.81 26.08 55.19
CA GLU A 13 20.49 25.47 55.01
C GLU A 13 20.26 24.31 55.99
N GLN A 14 21.24 23.42 56.16
CA GLN A 14 21.13 22.30 57.11
C GLN A 14 20.99 22.79 58.55
N ILE A 15 21.78 23.78 58.96
CA ILE A 15 21.67 24.41 60.29
C ILE A 15 20.28 25.04 60.46
N THR A 16 19.79 25.73 59.45
CA THR A 16 18.46 26.37 59.47
C THR A 16 17.32 25.34 59.51
N ARG A 17 17.49 24.17 58.87
CA ARG A 17 16.51 23.06 58.94
C ARG A 17 16.48 22.39 60.31
N LEU A 18 17.65 22.25 60.96
CA LEU A 18 17.77 21.63 62.29
C LEU A 18 17.33 22.59 63.41
N ALA A 19 17.61 23.88 63.25
CA ALA A 19 17.24 24.94 64.19
C ALA A 19 16.69 26.15 63.41
N PRO A 20 15.38 26.14 63.11
CA PRO A 20 14.74 27.27 62.43
C PRO A 20 14.86 28.53 63.29
N PRO A 21 15.32 29.66 62.75
CA PRO A 21 15.38 30.91 63.51
C PRO A 21 13.96 31.40 63.80
N ILE A 22 13.64 31.61 65.07
CA ILE A 22 12.31 32.05 65.52
C ILE A 22 12.37 33.54 65.89
N HIS A 23 13.50 34.00 66.41
CA HIS A 23 13.70 35.36 66.85
C HIS A 23 14.67 36.13 65.96
N LYS A 24 14.56 37.47 65.98
CA LYS A 24 15.48 38.36 65.23
C LYS A 24 16.94 38.20 65.66
N GLU A 25 17.18 37.76 66.89
CA GLU A 25 18.52 37.47 67.42
C GLU A 25 19.13 36.22 66.78
N ASP A 26 18.34 35.17 66.56
CA ASP A 26 18.76 33.95 65.87
C ASP A 26 19.18 34.25 64.44
N HIS A 27 18.42 35.08 63.73
CA HIS A 27 18.80 35.54 62.39
C HIS A 27 20.11 36.33 62.38
N ARG A 28 20.34 37.19 63.39
CA ARG A 28 21.61 37.92 63.54
C ARG A 28 22.76 36.98 63.82
N PHE A 29 22.55 35.98 64.68
CA PHE A 29 23.53 34.96 65.00
C PHE A 29 23.90 34.12 63.77
N LEU A 30 22.92 33.64 62.99
CA LEU A 30 23.17 32.88 61.76
C LEU A 30 23.93 33.72 60.72
N ASN A 31 23.63 35.01 60.60
CA ASN A 31 24.37 35.91 59.71
C ASN A 31 25.82 36.14 60.17
N GLN A 32 26.05 36.28 61.48
CA GLN A 32 27.39 36.38 62.04
C GLN A 32 28.17 35.07 61.88
N LEU A 33 27.50 33.93 62.05
CA LEU A 33 28.06 32.60 61.84
C LEU A 33 28.50 32.43 60.38
N ARG A 34 27.63 32.79 59.43
CA ARG A 34 27.95 32.79 57.99
C ARG A 34 29.18 33.63 57.68
N GLN A 35 29.22 34.88 58.14
CA GLN A 35 30.37 35.77 57.94
C GLN A 35 31.66 35.24 58.58
N THR A 36 31.55 34.54 59.71
CA THR A 36 32.69 33.95 60.40
C THR A 36 33.21 32.73 59.64
N ILE A 37 32.32 31.90 59.09
CA ILE A 37 32.67 30.76 58.26
C ILE A 37 33.34 31.24 56.97
N GLU A 38 32.73 32.16 56.23
CA GLU A 38 33.27 32.72 54.96
C GLU A 38 34.67 33.34 55.12
N LYS A 39 34.96 33.97 56.26
CA LYS A 39 36.30 34.55 56.53
C LYS A 39 37.36 33.48 56.81
N ASN A 40 36.96 32.34 57.35
CA ASN A 40 37.85 31.27 57.82
C ASN A 40 37.96 30.08 56.86
N THR A 41 37.14 30.03 55.81
CA THR A 41 37.14 28.96 54.82
C THR A 41 37.62 29.45 53.45
N VAL A 42 38.11 28.53 52.63
CA VAL A 42 38.35 28.76 51.20
C VAL A 42 37.36 27.88 50.46
N VAL A 43 36.40 28.50 49.78
CA VAL A 43 35.39 27.79 49.00
C VAL A 43 36.09 27.15 47.80
N ARG A 44 36.08 25.82 47.72
CA ARG A 44 36.49 25.11 46.50
C ARG A 44 35.31 25.16 45.52
N PRO A 45 35.54 25.45 44.22
CA PRO A 45 34.47 25.38 43.24
C PRO A 45 33.93 23.94 43.20
N SER A 46 32.66 23.78 43.58
CA SER A 46 31.99 22.49 43.62
C SER A 46 31.96 21.83 42.24
N PRO A 47 32.20 20.50 42.13
CA PRO A 47 32.09 19.76 40.87
C PRO A 47 30.69 19.84 40.23
N ASN A 48 29.67 20.26 40.99
CA ASN A 48 28.34 20.50 40.47
C ASN A 48 28.27 21.69 39.49
N LEU A 49 29.11 22.72 39.65
CA LEU A 49 29.12 23.88 38.75
C LEU A 49 29.71 23.54 37.38
N GLN A 50 30.77 22.71 37.35
CA GLN A 50 31.32 22.19 36.09
C GLN A 50 30.31 21.32 35.34
N ARG A 51 29.63 20.40 36.06
CA ARG A 51 28.56 19.59 35.48
C ARG A 51 27.37 20.43 34.98
N LEU A 52 27.07 21.54 35.64
CA LEU A 52 26.03 22.47 35.20
C LEU A 52 26.42 23.17 33.89
N ALA A 53 27.67 23.64 33.80
CA ALA A 53 28.21 24.26 32.60
C ALA A 53 28.20 23.28 31.41
N GLU A 54 28.69 22.05 31.61
CA GLU A 54 28.67 21.00 30.57
C GLU A 54 27.24 20.68 30.09
N LYS A 55 26.26 20.62 31.01
CA LYS A 55 24.85 20.43 30.65
C LYS A 55 24.27 21.62 29.89
N SER A 56 24.70 22.83 30.21
CA SER A 56 24.31 24.04 29.48
C SER A 56 24.82 23.98 28.04
N ASP A 57 26.10 23.67 27.85
CA ASP A 57 26.71 23.57 26.52
C ASP A 57 26.05 22.48 25.66
N GLN A 58 25.74 21.33 26.26
CA GLN A 58 25.01 20.27 25.58
C GLN A 58 23.59 20.69 25.18
N ARG A 59 22.91 21.47 26.03
CA ARG A 59 21.59 22.01 25.72
C ARG A 59 21.68 22.99 24.55
N ASP A 60 22.66 23.88 24.55
CA ASP A 60 22.82 24.90 23.49
C ASP A 60 23.16 24.27 22.14
N LEU A 61 24.03 23.24 22.13
CA LEU A 61 24.30 22.43 20.95
C LEU A 61 23.05 21.75 20.40
N LYS A 62 22.20 21.19 21.29
CA LYS A 62 20.93 20.57 20.89
C LYS A 62 19.93 21.58 20.35
N ILE A 63 19.89 22.80 20.91
CA ILE A 63 19.01 23.86 20.42
C ILE A 63 19.44 24.30 19.01
N LEU A 64 20.75 24.48 18.80
CA LEU A 64 21.31 24.80 17.49
C LEU A 64 21.02 23.70 16.46
N SER A 65 21.25 22.44 16.81
CA SER A 65 20.98 21.32 15.89
C SER A 65 19.49 21.20 15.55
N LEU A 66 18.60 21.39 16.53
CA LEU A 66 17.15 21.44 16.30
C LEU A 66 16.73 22.60 15.42
N ALA A 67 17.33 23.78 15.57
CA ALA A 67 17.05 24.94 14.73
C ALA A 67 17.45 24.67 13.27
N LEU A 68 18.61 24.07 13.05
CA LEU A 68 19.07 23.67 11.71
C LEU A 68 18.14 22.61 11.09
N LEU A 69 17.79 21.57 11.86
CA LEU A 69 16.85 20.53 11.41
C LEU A 69 15.49 21.11 11.03
N ARG A 70 14.92 22.00 11.85
CA ARG A 70 13.62 22.64 11.57
C ARG A 70 13.64 23.47 10.29
N ARG A 71 14.78 24.05 9.93
CA ARG A 71 14.94 24.83 8.69
C ARG A 71 15.14 23.94 7.47
N ASP A 72 16.05 22.97 7.57
CA ASP A 72 16.57 22.26 6.40
C ASP A 72 15.74 20.99 6.07
N LEU A 73 15.19 20.31 7.08
CA LEU A 73 14.45 19.06 6.90
C LEU A 73 13.19 19.23 6.03
N PRO A 74 12.34 20.26 6.23
CA PRO A 74 11.16 20.44 5.40
C PRO A 74 11.49 20.71 3.94
N LEU A 75 12.59 21.42 3.67
CA LEU A 75 13.05 21.72 2.31
C LEU A 75 13.52 20.46 1.60
N LYS A 76 14.33 19.62 2.27
CA LYS A 76 14.78 18.34 1.73
C LYS A 76 13.62 17.38 1.48
N ALA A 77 12.73 17.23 2.47
CA ALA A 77 11.55 16.38 2.34
C ALA A 77 10.64 16.82 1.18
N ARG A 78 10.45 18.13 0.99
CA ARG A 78 9.67 18.66 -0.13
C ARG A 78 10.31 18.34 -1.48
N LEU A 79 11.63 18.48 -1.61
CA LEU A 79 12.35 18.17 -2.84
C LEU A 79 12.23 16.68 -3.17
N GLU A 80 12.55 15.80 -2.22
CA GLU A 80 12.45 14.35 -2.40
C GLU A 80 11.03 13.90 -2.78
N PHE A 81 10.02 14.46 -2.11
CA PHE A 81 8.62 14.16 -2.42
C PHE A 81 8.24 14.64 -3.82
N SER A 82 8.68 15.84 -4.23
CA SER A 82 8.39 16.36 -5.56
C SER A 82 9.02 15.51 -6.67
N GLU A 83 10.27 15.06 -6.49
CA GLU A 83 10.94 14.16 -7.43
C GLU A 83 10.27 12.79 -7.50
N TYR A 84 9.79 12.29 -6.36
CA TYR A 84 9.02 11.04 -6.33
C TYR A 84 7.70 11.18 -7.10
N VAL A 85 6.96 12.27 -6.88
CA VAL A 85 5.70 12.55 -7.59
C VAL A 85 5.92 12.63 -9.10
N GLU A 86 6.97 13.31 -9.56
CA GLU A 86 7.27 13.38 -11.00
C GLU A 86 7.61 11.99 -11.59
N ARG A 87 8.43 11.19 -10.89
CA ARG A 87 8.71 9.79 -11.31
C ARG A 87 7.43 8.95 -11.43
N VAL A 88 6.48 9.12 -10.50
CA VAL A 88 5.19 8.41 -10.57
C VAL A 88 4.35 8.90 -11.74
N LYS A 89 4.29 10.22 -11.99
CA LYS A 89 3.58 10.77 -13.16
C LYS A 89 4.14 10.24 -14.47
N GLU A 90 5.47 10.14 -14.60
CA GLU A 90 6.11 9.56 -15.78
C GLU A 90 5.74 8.09 -15.98
N LYS A 91 5.76 7.28 -14.91
CA LYS A 91 5.31 5.88 -14.97
C LYS A 91 3.84 5.76 -15.41
N ILE A 92 2.95 6.59 -14.86
CA ILE A 92 1.53 6.61 -15.26
C ILE A 92 1.38 7.01 -16.73
N LYS A 93 2.11 8.02 -17.20
CA LYS A 93 2.11 8.42 -18.62
C LYS A 93 2.63 7.30 -19.52
N GLY A 94 3.67 6.57 -19.10
CA GLY A 94 4.18 5.40 -19.80
C GLY A 94 3.11 4.30 -19.95
N LEU A 95 2.43 3.97 -18.85
CA LEU A 95 1.34 2.98 -18.85
C LEU A 95 0.15 3.39 -19.72
N ARG A 96 -0.21 4.68 -19.73
CA ARG A 96 -1.26 5.20 -20.62
C ARG A 96 -0.91 5.07 -22.11
N ARG A 97 0.38 5.10 -22.48
CA ARG A 97 0.82 4.95 -23.86
C ARG A 97 0.79 3.48 -24.31
N SER A 98 1.08 2.53 -23.42
CA SER A 98 1.07 1.10 -23.73
C SER A 98 -0.33 0.46 -23.74
N ALA A 99 -1.30 1.03 -23.03
CA ALA A 99 -2.67 0.50 -22.96
C ALA A 99 -3.42 0.46 -24.32
N PRO A 100 -3.46 1.53 -25.14
CA PRO A 100 -4.21 1.52 -26.39
C PRO A 100 -3.61 0.58 -27.45
N GLU A 101 -2.29 0.35 -27.43
CA GLU A 101 -1.62 -0.56 -28.37
C GLU A 101 -1.97 -2.03 -28.09
N GLN A 102 -2.10 -2.42 -26.82
CA GLN A 102 -2.47 -3.78 -26.41
C GLN A 102 -3.96 -4.08 -26.65
N GLU A 103 -4.85 -3.10 -26.44
CA GLU A 103 -6.28 -3.28 -26.73
C GLU A 103 -6.55 -3.44 -28.23
N GLY A 104 -5.85 -2.66 -29.08
CA GLY A 104 -5.97 -2.78 -30.54
C GLY A 104 -5.48 -4.12 -31.10
N GLN A 105 -4.43 -4.71 -30.50
CA GLN A 105 -3.93 -6.04 -30.88
C GLN A 105 -4.90 -7.15 -30.48
N ARG A 106 -5.44 -7.12 -29.25
CA ARG A 106 -6.42 -8.13 -28.79
C ARG A 106 -7.72 -8.11 -29.60
N ALA A 107 -8.18 -6.92 -30.00
CA ALA A 107 -9.37 -6.78 -30.85
C ALA A 107 -9.16 -7.35 -32.27
N ARG A 108 -7.95 -7.23 -32.83
CA ARG A 108 -7.61 -7.86 -34.11
C ARG A 108 -7.52 -9.37 -34.01
N GLU A 109 -6.85 -9.89 -32.98
CA GLU A 109 -6.70 -11.34 -32.77
C GLU A 109 -8.06 -12.03 -32.60
N SER A 110 -8.99 -11.43 -31.87
CA SER A 110 -10.34 -11.98 -31.71
C SER A 110 -11.13 -12.00 -33.03
N SER A 111 -11.01 -10.95 -33.85
CA SER A 111 -11.69 -10.88 -35.15
C SER A 111 -11.18 -11.92 -36.16
N VAL A 112 -9.86 -12.19 -36.16
CA VAL A 112 -9.25 -13.20 -37.05
C VAL A 112 -9.66 -14.61 -36.62
N PHE A 113 -9.72 -14.88 -35.31
CA PHE A 113 -10.19 -16.16 -34.80
C PHE A 113 -11.66 -16.42 -35.15
N GLN A 114 -12.52 -15.41 -35.02
CA GLN A 114 -13.94 -15.51 -35.40
C GLN A 114 -14.13 -15.79 -36.89
N TYR A 115 -13.35 -15.14 -37.76
CA TYR A 115 -13.40 -15.40 -39.19
C TYR A 115 -12.95 -16.82 -39.56
N GLY A 116 -11.91 -17.33 -38.90
CA GLY A 116 -11.45 -18.72 -39.06
C GLY A 116 -12.54 -19.72 -38.67
N SER A 117 -13.17 -19.53 -37.52
CA SER A 117 -14.29 -20.37 -37.07
C SER A 117 -15.48 -20.33 -38.03
N MET A 118 -15.84 -19.14 -38.55
CA MET A 118 -16.92 -19.02 -39.53
C MET A 118 -16.60 -19.76 -40.82
N MET A 119 -15.35 -19.72 -41.29
CA MET A 119 -14.94 -20.46 -42.47
C MET A 119 -14.96 -21.98 -42.26
N GLU A 120 -14.55 -22.46 -41.09
CA GLU A 120 -14.69 -23.89 -40.74
C GLU A 120 -16.15 -24.34 -40.68
N ASP A 121 -17.06 -23.47 -40.24
CA ASP A 121 -18.48 -23.81 -40.21
C ASP A 121 -19.10 -23.82 -41.62
N VAL A 122 -18.67 -22.89 -42.50
CA VAL A 122 -19.07 -22.90 -43.91
C VAL A 122 -18.60 -24.17 -44.61
N THR A 123 -17.35 -24.59 -44.41
CA THR A 123 -16.84 -25.83 -45.04
C THR A 123 -17.57 -27.07 -44.55
N LYS A 124 -17.87 -27.19 -43.25
CA LYS A 124 -18.69 -28.29 -42.71
C LYS A 124 -20.09 -28.33 -43.34
N VAL A 125 -20.71 -27.16 -43.54
CA VAL A 125 -22.01 -27.07 -44.20
C VAL A 125 -21.89 -27.53 -45.66
N GLU A 126 -20.90 -27.05 -46.40
CA GLU A 126 -20.65 -27.44 -47.79
C GLU A 126 -20.40 -28.95 -47.95
N GLU A 127 -19.64 -29.56 -47.04
CA GLU A 127 -19.40 -31.01 -47.02
C GLU A 127 -20.67 -31.82 -46.71
N SER A 128 -21.58 -31.27 -45.89
CA SER A 128 -22.82 -31.95 -45.49
C SER A 128 -23.94 -31.88 -46.53
N ILE A 129 -23.96 -30.83 -47.38
CA ILE A 129 -25.01 -30.59 -48.37
C ILE A 129 -25.19 -31.76 -49.36
N PRO A 130 -24.13 -32.34 -49.96
CA PRO A 130 -24.26 -33.48 -50.86
C PRO A 130 -24.95 -34.68 -50.19
N GLY A 131 -24.57 -35.00 -48.95
CA GLY A 131 -25.16 -36.11 -48.19
C GLY A 131 -26.64 -35.88 -47.87
N ILE A 132 -27.02 -34.65 -47.52
CA ILE A 132 -28.43 -34.27 -47.31
C ILE A 132 -29.21 -34.37 -48.61
N ARG A 133 -28.64 -33.89 -49.73
CA ARG A 133 -29.26 -33.94 -51.05
C ARG A 133 -29.50 -35.36 -51.53
N GLU A 134 -28.56 -36.27 -51.27
CA GLU A 134 -28.74 -37.69 -51.57
C GLU A 134 -29.85 -38.33 -50.72
N LYS A 135 -29.90 -38.03 -49.42
CA LYS A 135 -30.97 -38.52 -48.54
C LYS A 135 -32.34 -38.04 -49.01
N LEU A 136 -32.45 -36.78 -49.43
CA LEU A 136 -33.69 -36.23 -50.00
C LEU A 136 -34.08 -36.92 -51.30
N LYS A 137 -33.13 -37.14 -52.21
CA LYS A 137 -33.40 -37.89 -53.45
C LYS A 137 -33.85 -39.33 -53.19
N LYS A 138 -33.23 -40.01 -52.24
CA LYS A 138 -33.64 -41.37 -51.83
C LYS A 138 -35.05 -41.37 -51.23
N ALA A 139 -35.36 -40.40 -50.36
CA ALA A 139 -36.70 -40.26 -49.80
C ALA A 139 -37.76 -39.98 -50.88
N GLN A 140 -37.46 -39.10 -51.85
CA GLN A 140 -38.33 -38.86 -53.00
C GLN A 140 -38.55 -40.12 -53.83
N GLY A 141 -37.49 -40.87 -54.15
CA GLY A 141 -37.60 -42.14 -54.86
C GLY A 141 -38.45 -43.17 -54.12
N LEU A 142 -38.33 -43.27 -52.79
CA LEU A 142 -39.17 -44.16 -51.98
C LEU A 142 -40.64 -43.73 -51.98
N ILE A 143 -40.92 -42.43 -51.95
CA ILE A 143 -42.30 -41.91 -52.05
C ILE A 143 -42.88 -42.23 -53.42
N GLU A 144 -42.11 -42.03 -54.49
CA GLU A 144 -42.52 -42.35 -55.86
C GLU A 144 -42.73 -43.86 -56.06
N ASP A 145 -41.85 -44.71 -55.51
CA ASP A 145 -41.97 -46.17 -55.51
C ASP A 145 -43.20 -46.64 -54.72
N ALA A 146 -43.46 -46.04 -53.55
CA ALA A 146 -44.66 -46.34 -52.76
C ALA A 146 -45.93 -45.88 -53.48
N PHE A 147 -45.90 -44.74 -54.16
CA PHE A 147 -47.02 -44.21 -54.94
C PHE A 147 -47.31 -45.06 -56.19
N THR A 148 -46.27 -45.47 -56.91
CA THR A 148 -46.40 -46.34 -58.09
C THR A 148 -46.83 -47.77 -57.73
N ARG A 149 -46.35 -48.32 -56.60
CA ARG A 149 -46.83 -49.62 -56.08
C ARG A 149 -48.26 -49.57 -55.54
N SER A 150 -48.72 -48.42 -55.03
CA SER A 150 -50.09 -48.23 -54.52
C SER A 150 -51.11 -47.82 -55.60
N SER A 151 -50.67 -47.55 -56.82
CA SER A 151 -51.53 -47.59 -58.02
C SER A 151 -51.74 -49.07 -58.42
N GLY A 152 -52.68 -49.82 -57.85
CA GLY A 152 -54.08 -49.40 -57.69
C GLY A 152 -54.86 -50.01 -56.53
N LYS A 153 -54.36 -49.89 -55.29
CA LYS A 153 -55.18 -49.91 -54.06
C LYS A 153 -54.55 -49.01 -53.00
N HIS A 154 -55.30 -48.02 -52.52
CA HIS A 154 -54.90 -47.23 -51.35
C HIS A 154 -54.82 -48.16 -50.13
N LEU A 155 -53.62 -48.32 -49.57
CA LEU A 155 -53.39 -49.06 -48.31
C LEU A 155 -53.90 -48.21 -47.13
N GLY A 156 -54.43 -48.89 -46.11
CA GLY A 156 -54.97 -48.23 -44.93
C GLY A 156 -53.87 -47.60 -44.06
N PRO A 157 -54.18 -46.58 -43.24
CA PRO A 157 -53.19 -45.89 -42.40
C PRO A 157 -52.38 -46.81 -41.46
N LEU A 158 -52.95 -47.96 -41.06
CA LEU A 158 -52.28 -48.97 -40.23
C LEU A 158 -51.18 -49.75 -40.99
N GLU A 159 -51.39 -50.03 -42.27
CA GLU A 159 -50.43 -50.79 -43.10
C GLU A 159 -49.19 -49.93 -43.45
N TYR A 160 -49.35 -48.61 -43.50
CA TYR A 160 -48.22 -47.68 -43.62
C TYR A 160 -47.35 -47.68 -42.36
N ALA A 161 -47.96 -47.72 -41.18
CA ALA A 161 -47.24 -47.75 -39.92
C ALA A 161 -46.48 -49.08 -39.73
N GLU A 162 -47.09 -50.23 -40.06
CA GLU A 162 -46.45 -51.54 -39.93
C GLU A 162 -45.25 -51.72 -40.87
N ASN A 163 -45.32 -51.22 -42.10
CA ASN A 163 -44.18 -51.25 -43.03
C ASN A 163 -43.04 -50.32 -42.61
N PHE A 164 -43.34 -49.22 -41.91
CA PHE A 164 -42.32 -48.30 -41.42
C PHE A 164 -41.56 -48.88 -40.20
N PHE A 165 -42.25 -49.55 -39.28
CA PHE A 165 -41.63 -50.11 -38.07
C PHE A 165 -40.99 -51.50 -38.25
N SER A 166 -41.31 -52.22 -39.32
CA SER A 166 -40.67 -53.51 -39.65
C SER A 166 -39.27 -53.38 -40.28
N LEU A 167 -38.85 -52.16 -40.63
CA LEU A 167 -37.55 -51.86 -41.26
C LEU A 167 -36.57 -51.13 -40.33
N ILE A 168 -36.91 -50.96 -39.05
CA ILE A 168 -36.01 -50.55 -37.96
C ILE A 168 -35.46 -51.80 -37.29
#